data_AF-A0A1L9X4E2-F1
#
_entry.id   AF-A0A1L9X4E2-F1
#
_cell.length_a   1.000
_cell.length_b   1.000
_cell.length_c   1.000
_cell.angle_alpha   90.00
_cell.angle_beta   90.00
_cell.angle_gamma   90.00
#
_symmetry.space_group_name_H-M   'P 1'
#
loop_
_entity.id
_entity.type
_entity.pdbx_description
1 polymer ?
#
loop_
_entity_poly.entity_id
_entity_poly.type
_entity_poly.pdbx_seq_one_letter_code
_entity_poly.pdbx_strand_id
1 'polypeptide(L)'
;MQNPTEAKAGVIRIYGKAAREHTSFITTRIHEGALQEIRVEADDRTRVTFQLASAAVEFLKSNREMQQLLGYGRFGTGYHVELAEIVDWNDDLRRMNQPIRERRRLSFARKRLFAEGMTPDKWKHDIRQLAGPGAIDFLWVFNSANWPVATAVFNSTIVARRVLETFENWKNGRNFYSGVSVTYSSDPCEKELALVRESRANMGRGYVKRIIR
;
A
#
# COMPACT_ATOMS: atom_id res chain seq x y z
N MET A 1 13.83 -25.91 -22.58
CA MET A 1 14.02 -24.75 -21.69
C MET A 1 12.79 -24.67 -20.80
N GLN A 2 12.94 -24.89 -19.48
CA GLN A 2 11.84 -24.70 -18.53
C GLN A 2 11.53 -23.20 -18.49
N ASN A 3 10.31 -22.81 -18.86
CA ASN A 3 9.83 -21.47 -18.56
C ASN A 3 9.98 -21.27 -17.06
N PRO A 4 10.64 -20.19 -16.58
CA PRO A 4 10.62 -19.88 -15.17
C PRO A 4 9.15 -19.76 -14.75
N THR A 5 8.74 -20.58 -13.78
CA THR A 5 7.37 -20.58 -13.28
C THR A 5 7.05 -19.15 -12.85
N GLU A 6 6.05 -18.53 -13.49
CA GLU A 6 5.66 -17.15 -13.17
C GLU A 6 5.31 -17.06 -11.68
N ALA A 7 5.61 -15.91 -11.07
CA ALA A 7 5.24 -15.66 -9.68
C ALA A 7 3.72 -15.82 -9.51
N LYS A 8 3.32 -16.27 -8.32
CA LYS A 8 1.91 -16.46 -7.96
C LYS A 8 1.51 -15.46 -6.90
N ALA A 9 0.25 -15.06 -6.92
CA ALA A 9 -0.36 -14.26 -5.87
C ALA A 9 -0.98 -15.17 -4.81
N GLY A 10 -1.00 -14.69 -3.57
CA GLY A 10 -1.62 -15.39 -2.44
C GLY A 10 -2.87 -14.65 -2.00
N VAL A 11 -3.95 -15.40 -1.81
CA VAL A 11 -5.22 -14.86 -1.33
C VAL A 11 -5.49 -15.43 0.04
N ILE A 12 -5.70 -14.56 1.02
CA ILE A 12 -6.20 -14.96 2.33
C ILE A 12 -7.65 -14.53 2.47
N ARG A 13 -8.37 -15.26 3.32
CA ARG A 13 -9.70 -14.87 3.77
C ARG A 13 -9.68 -14.68 5.26
N ILE A 14 -10.19 -13.53 5.68
CA ILE A 14 -10.32 -13.13 7.08
C ILE A 14 -11.80 -13.24 7.42
N TYR A 15 -12.10 -14.05 8.43
CA TYR A 15 -13.42 -14.18 9.02
C TYR A 15 -13.47 -13.44 10.36
N GLY A 16 -14.54 -12.72 10.60
CA GLY A 16 -14.75 -11.90 11.79
C GLY A 16 -15.44 -10.60 11.42
N LYS A 17 -16.19 -10.01 12.37
CA LYS A 17 -17.02 -8.84 12.11
C LYS A 17 -16.21 -7.69 11.50
N ALA A 18 -16.75 -7.09 10.44
CA ALA A 18 -16.24 -5.85 9.90
C ALA A 18 -16.39 -4.73 10.92
N ALA A 19 -15.27 -4.17 11.36
CA ALA A 19 -15.26 -2.98 12.20
C ALA A 19 -15.58 -1.72 11.38
N ARG A 20 -15.87 -0.60 12.03
CA ARG A 20 -15.74 0.71 11.36
C ARG A 20 -14.28 0.85 10.90
N GLU A 21 -14.07 1.42 9.72
CA GLU A 21 -12.73 1.56 9.12
C GLU A 21 -12.04 0.20 8.87
N HIS A 22 -12.82 -0.83 8.53
CA HIS A 22 -12.37 -2.22 8.41
C HIS A 22 -11.12 -2.41 7.54
N THR A 23 -11.05 -1.76 6.38
CA THR A 23 -9.89 -1.85 5.48
C THR A 23 -8.63 -1.33 6.16
N SER A 24 -8.71 -0.20 6.87
CA SER A 24 -7.59 0.38 7.60
C SER A 24 -7.13 -0.51 8.75
N PHE A 25 -8.10 -1.06 9.49
CA PHE A 25 -7.85 -2.06 10.54
C PHE A 25 -7.08 -3.27 10.01
N ILE A 26 -7.41 -3.75 8.80
CA ILE A 26 -6.70 -4.86 8.15
C ILE A 26 -5.31 -4.42 7.68
N THR A 27 -5.22 -3.35 6.90
CA THR A 27 -3.97 -2.86 6.30
C THR A 27 -2.90 -2.62 7.37
N THR A 28 -3.27 -2.06 8.52
CA THR A 28 -2.32 -1.74 9.62
C THR A 28 -1.72 -2.97 10.30
N ARG A 29 -2.27 -4.18 10.08
CA ARG A 29 -1.82 -5.44 10.72
C ARG A 29 -1.07 -6.38 9.78
N ILE A 30 -1.01 -6.04 8.50
CA ILE A 30 -0.28 -6.77 7.47
C ILE A 30 1.00 -5.97 7.16
N HIS A 31 2.15 -6.64 7.19
CA HIS A 31 3.47 -6.02 6.92
C HIS A 31 4.34 -6.84 5.95
N GLU A 32 3.84 -7.98 5.48
CA GLU A 32 4.62 -9.02 4.81
C GLU A 32 4.76 -8.76 3.30
N GLY A 33 3.94 -7.87 2.72
CA GLY A 33 4.09 -7.54 1.31
C GLY A 33 3.01 -6.60 0.75
N ALA A 34 3.19 -6.27 -0.52
CA ALA A 34 2.26 -5.45 -1.27
C ALA A 34 0.92 -6.16 -1.45
N LEU A 35 -0.17 -5.40 -1.30
CA LEU A 35 -1.53 -5.89 -1.49
C LEU A 35 -2.07 -5.38 -2.81
N GLN A 36 -2.63 -6.27 -3.62
CA GLN A 36 -3.35 -5.92 -4.83
C GLN A 36 -4.74 -5.37 -4.47
N GLU A 37 -5.46 -6.06 -3.57
CA GLU A 37 -6.84 -5.73 -3.22
C GLU A 37 -7.19 -6.18 -1.79
N ILE A 38 -8.03 -5.38 -1.13
CA ILE A 38 -8.78 -5.73 0.08
C ILE A 38 -10.27 -5.56 -0.25
N ARG A 39 -11.04 -6.64 -0.21
CA ARG A 39 -12.45 -6.66 -0.58
C ARG A 39 -13.31 -7.29 0.50
N VAL A 40 -14.29 -6.55 0.98
CA VAL A 40 -15.33 -7.09 1.87
C VAL A 40 -16.28 -7.93 1.03
N GLU A 41 -16.32 -9.24 1.29
CA GLU A 41 -17.22 -10.20 0.62
C GLU A 41 -18.57 -10.31 1.36
N ALA A 42 -18.57 -10.17 2.69
CA ALA A 42 -19.74 -10.12 3.55
C ALA A 42 -19.40 -9.39 4.88
N ASP A 43 -20.40 -9.14 5.73
CA ASP A 43 -20.22 -8.45 7.03
C ASP A 43 -19.19 -9.09 7.96
N ASP A 44 -18.90 -10.36 7.77
CA ASP A 44 -17.97 -11.16 8.56
C ASP A 44 -16.82 -11.75 7.74
N ARG A 45 -16.66 -11.34 6.48
CA ARG A 45 -15.73 -11.97 5.55
C ARG A 45 -15.05 -10.98 4.62
N THR A 46 -13.73 -10.97 4.67
CA THR A 46 -12.89 -10.11 3.83
C THR A 46 -11.81 -10.91 3.11
N ARG A 47 -11.72 -10.69 1.80
CA ARG A 47 -10.68 -11.23 0.93
C ARG A 47 -9.53 -10.24 0.84
N VAL A 48 -8.30 -10.72 1.02
CA VAL A 48 -7.09 -9.93 0.82
C VAL A 48 -6.20 -10.65 -0.17
N THR A 49 -5.88 -9.97 -1.27
CA THR A 49 -5.01 -10.49 -2.32
C THR A 49 -3.64 -9.84 -2.20
N PHE A 50 -2.62 -10.64 -1.90
CA PHE A 50 -1.22 -10.25 -1.92
C PHE A 50 -0.66 -10.32 -3.34
N GLN A 51 0.30 -9.45 -3.66
CA GLN A 51 1.06 -9.56 -4.90
C GLN A 51 1.78 -10.92 -5.00
N LEU A 52 2.37 -11.38 -3.89
CA LEU A 52 3.16 -12.60 -3.82
C LEU A 52 2.55 -13.61 -2.84
N ALA A 53 2.49 -14.88 -3.27
CA ALA A 53 2.04 -15.98 -2.44
C ALA A 53 2.93 -16.19 -1.21
N SER A 54 4.24 -15.93 -1.33
CA SER A 54 5.17 -15.99 -0.20
C SER A 54 4.78 -15.04 0.93
N ALA A 55 4.34 -13.82 0.61
CA ALA A 55 3.90 -12.84 1.60
C ALA A 55 2.62 -13.28 2.33
N ALA A 56 1.66 -13.87 1.60
CA ALA A 56 0.46 -14.43 2.21
C ALA A 56 0.79 -15.59 3.17
N VAL A 57 1.72 -16.46 2.77
CA VAL A 57 2.18 -17.60 3.60
C VAL A 57 2.94 -17.11 4.84
N GLU A 58 3.81 -16.10 4.69
CA GLU A 58 4.53 -15.48 5.81
C GLU A 58 3.56 -14.86 6.82
N PHE A 59 2.54 -14.13 6.34
CA PHE A 59 1.50 -13.57 7.18
C PHE A 59 0.76 -14.67 7.96
N LEU A 60 0.35 -15.75 7.29
CA LEU A 60 -0.36 -16.86 7.92
C LEU A 60 0.49 -17.57 8.96
N LYS A 61 1.79 -17.73 8.70
CA LYS A 61 2.74 -18.29 9.67
C LYS A 61 2.81 -17.42 10.92
N SER A 62 3.05 -16.11 10.76
CA SER A 62 3.09 -15.16 11.88
C SER A 62 1.76 -15.12 12.66
N ASN A 63 0.62 -15.19 11.95
CA ASN A 63 -0.69 -15.25 12.57
C ASN A 63 -0.89 -16.51 13.44
N ARG A 64 -0.46 -17.68 12.95
CA ARG A 64 -0.55 -18.94 13.69
C ARG A 64 0.37 -18.97 14.90
N GLU A 65 1.59 -18.46 14.77
CA GLU A 65 2.54 -18.33 15.89
C GLU A 65 1.94 -17.46 17.01
N MET A 66 1.32 -16.34 16.65
CA MET A 66 0.63 -15.47 17.61
C MET A 66 -0.57 -16.17 18.27
N GLN A 67 -1.36 -16.93 17.50
CA GLN A 67 -2.46 -17.73 18.03
C GLN A 67 -1.99 -18.77 19.05
N GLN A 68 -0.86 -19.43 18.78
CA GLN A 68 -0.28 -20.42 19.70
C GLN A 68 0.26 -19.79 20.99
N LEU A 69 0.86 -18.59 20.88
CA LEU A 69 1.49 -17.91 22.02
C LEU A 69 0.49 -17.15 22.90
N LEU A 70 -0.51 -16.50 22.30
CA LEU A 70 -1.41 -15.56 22.99
C LEU A 70 -2.87 -15.99 23.00
N GLY A 71 -3.24 -17.05 22.28
CA GLY A 71 -4.62 -17.51 22.13
C GLY A 71 -5.45 -16.74 21.09
N TYR A 72 -4.86 -15.77 20.38
CA TYR A 72 -5.51 -15.01 19.31
C TYR A 72 -4.51 -14.58 18.21
N GLY A 73 -5.01 -14.32 17.00
CA GLY A 73 -4.19 -13.99 15.84
C GLY A 73 -3.89 -12.48 15.68
N ARG A 74 -3.34 -12.10 14.52
CA ARG A 74 -2.97 -10.70 14.20
C ARG A 74 -4.14 -9.71 14.32
N PHE A 75 -5.36 -10.18 14.11
CA PHE A 75 -6.58 -9.38 14.18
C PHE A 75 -7.28 -9.41 15.55
N GLY A 76 -6.75 -10.14 16.54
CA GLY A 76 -7.37 -10.25 17.86
C GLY A 76 -8.41 -11.37 17.96
N THR A 77 -9.12 -11.39 19.09
CA THR A 77 -10.11 -12.42 19.41
C THR A 77 -11.32 -12.35 18.49
N GLY A 78 -11.87 -13.52 18.11
CA GLY A 78 -13.03 -13.60 17.23
C GLY A 78 -12.72 -13.48 15.73
N TYR A 79 -11.44 -13.39 15.37
CA TYR A 79 -10.98 -13.45 13.98
C TYR A 79 -10.35 -14.81 13.66
N HIS A 80 -10.65 -15.32 12.47
CA HIS A 80 -10.01 -16.48 11.87
C HIS A 80 -9.43 -16.11 10.51
N VAL A 81 -8.27 -16.65 10.16
CA VAL A 81 -7.63 -16.38 8.87
C VAL A 81 -7.15 -17.66 8.23
N GLU A 82 -7.48 -17.83 6.97
CA GLU A 82 -7.08 -18.98 6.16
C GLU A 82 -6.44 -18.54 4.84
N LEU A 83 -5.63 -19.44 4.27
CA LEU A 83 -5.24 -19.33 2.86
C LEU A 83 -6.45 -19.76 2.03
N ALA A 84 -7.01 -18.85 1.25
CA ALA A 84 -8.12 -19.17 0.38
C ALA A 84 -7.63 -19.79 -0.93
N GLU A 85 -6.71 -19.11 -1.62
CA GLU A 85 -6.28 -19.47 -2.97
C GLU A 85 -4.82 -19.05 -3.20
N ILE A 86 -4.14 -19.78 -4.10
CA ILE A 86 -2.92 -19.31 -4.76
C ILE A 86 -3.26 -19.20 -6.24
N VAL A 87 -3.13 -18.00 -6.80
CA VAL A 87 -3.57 -17.69 -8.16
C VAL A 87 -2.39 -17.32 -9.03
N ASP A 88 -2.45 -17.70 -10.30
CA ASP A 88 -1.47 -17.24 -11.29
C ASP A 88 -1.63 -15.73 -11.51
N TRP A 89 -0.53 -15.06 -11.85
CA TRP A 89 -0.57 -13.63 -12.10
C TRP A 89 -1.39 -13.30 -13.34
N ASN A 90 -2.30 -12.35 -13.18
CA ASN A 90 -2.95 -11.64 -14.27
C ASN A 90 -2.19 -10.34 -14.58
N ASP A 91 -2.67 -9.59 -15.57
CA ASP A 91 -2.01 -8.35 -16.00
C ASP A 91 -1.94 -7.29 -14.90
N ASP A 92 -2.95 -7.21 -14.02
CA ASP A 92 -2.94 -6.26 -12.90
C ASP A 92 -1.86 -6.62 -11.87
N LEU A 93 -1.66 -7.90 -11.57
CA LEU A 93 -0.57 -8.36 -10.69
C LEU A 93 0.80 -8.14 -11.33
N ARG A 94 0.94 -8.35 -12.65
CA ARG A 94 2.18 -8.07 -13.38
C ARG A 94 2.57 -6.59 -13.29
N ARG A 95 1.59 -5.68 -13.38
CA ARG A 95 1.82 -4.23 -13.27
C ARG A 95 2.28 -3.78 -11.89
N MET A 96 2.00 -4.56 -10.84
CA MET A 96 2.56 -4.31 -9.51
C MET A 96 4.07 -4.58 -9.44
N ASN A 97 4.66 -5.23 -10.45
CA ASN A 97 6.10 -5.44 -10.54
C ASN A 97 6.79 -4.29 -11.31
N GLN A 98 8.12 -4.25 -11.25
CA GLN A 98 8.93 -3.34 -12.07
C GLN A 98 8.66 -3.57 -13.56
N PRO A 99 8.67 -2.51 -14.39
CA PRO A 99 9.08 -1.13 -14.09
C PRO A 99 7.96 -0.22 -13.56
N ILE A 100 6.70 -0.63 -13.61
CA ILE A 100 5.56 0.25 -13.27
C ILE A 100 5.39 0.36 -11.75
N ARG A 101 5.47 -0.78 -11.06
CA ARG A 101 5.33 -0.89 -9.61
C ARG A 101 4.01 -0.27 -9.11
N GLU A 102 2.89 -0.65 -9.72
CA GLU A 102 1.57 -0.22 -9.26
C GLU A 102 1.35 -0.59 -7.78
N ARG A 103 0.76 0.34 -7.04
CA ARG A 103 0.44 0.21 -5.61
C ARG A 103 -0.91 0.84 -5.33
N ARG A 104 -1.48 0.53 -4.17
CA ARG A 104 -2.76 1.11 -3.75
C ARG A 104 -2.60 2.53 -3.23
N ARG A 105 -1.38 2.93 -2.87
CA ARG A 105 -1.07 4.28 -2.40
C ARG A 105 -0.59 5.19 -3.52
N LEU A 106 -1.28 6.31 -3.68
CA LEU A 106 -0.87 7.43 -4.53
C LEU A 106 -0.37 8.61 -3.70
N SER A 107 0.70 9.24 -4.19
CA SER A 107 1.21 10.51 -3.70
C SER A 107 0.96 11.61 -4.71
N PHE A 108 0.39 12.73 -4.25
CA PHE A 108 0.04 13.90 -5.05
C PHE A 108 0.94 15.06 -4.63
N ALA A 109 1.70 15.59 -5.59
CA ALA A 109 2.64 16.66 -5.33
C ALA A 109 2.55 17.74 -6.41
N ARG A 110 2.47 19.00 -5.96
CA ARG A 110 2.64 20.18 -6.79
C ARG A 110 3.08 21.34 -5.90
N LYS A 111 3.88 22.25 -6.45
CA LYS A 111 4.08 23.57 -5.85
C LYS A 111 2.72 24.21 -5.56
N ARG A 112 2.49 24.58 -4.30
CA ARG A 112 1.23 25.15 -3.80
C ARG A 112 0.00 24.30 -4.18
N LEU A 113 0.05 22.97 -3.96
CA LEU A 113 -1.04 22.04 -4.30
C LEU A 113 -2.43 22.55 -3.84
N PHE A 114 -2.52 23.05 -2.61
CA PHE A 114 -3.75 23.61 -2.03
C PHE A 114 -3.76 25.15 -2.03
N ALA A 115 -3.59 25.74 -3.20
CA ALA A 115 -3.74 27.17 -3.43
C ALA A 115 -4.64 27.44 -4.64
N GLU A 116 -4.93 28.71 -4.92
CA GLU A 116 -5.63 29.15 -6.14
C GLU A 116 -6.99 28.45 -6.33
N GLY A 117 -7.76 28.34 -5.24
CA GLY A 117 -9.08 27.72 -5.25
C GLY A 117 -9.08 26.18 -5.11
N MET A 118 -7.92 25.54 -5.06
CA MET A 118 -7.80 24.15 -4.63
C MET A 118 -7.67 24.07 -3.11
N THR A 119 -8.57 23.34 -2.45
CA THR A 119 -8.54 23.10 -1.00
C THR A 119 -8.39 21.61 -0.68
N PRO A 120 -7.93 21.25 0.53
CA PRO A 120 -7.90 19.85 0.97
C PRO A 120 -9.26 19.16 0.86
N ASP A 121 -10.36 19.86 1.18
CA ASP A 121 -11.70 19.29 1.14
C ASP A 121 -12.20 19.07 -0.28
N LYS A 122 -11.88 19.99 -1.21
CA LYS A 122 -12.15 19.80 -2.64
C LYS A 122 -11.39 18.58 -3.18
N TRP A 123 -10.11 18.45 -2.86
CA TRP A 123 -9.32 17.28 -3.24
C TRP A 123 -9.90 15.98 -2.66
N LYS A 124 -10.24 15.96 -1.37
CA LYS A 124 -10.86 14.78 -0.75
C LYS A 124 -12.21 14.45 -1.40
N HIS A 125 -13.01 15.46 -1.77
CA HIS A 125 -14.26 15.26 -2.48
C HIS A 125 -14.05 14.63 -3.86
N ASP A 126 -13.16 15.21 -4.67
CA ASP A 126 -12.90 14.73 -6.03
C ASP A 126 -12.32 13.30 -6.02
N ILE A 127 -11.42 12.99 -5.07
CA ILE A 127 -10.91 11.61 -4.89
C ILE A 127 -12.04 10.64 -4.52
N ARG A 128 -12.97 11.01 -3.64
CA ARG A 128 -14.13 10.17 -3.29
C ARG A 128 -15.04 9.93 -4.48
N GLN A 129 -15.29 10.95 -5.30
CA GLN A 129 -16.09 10.80 -6.52
C GLN A 129 -15.43 9.83 -7.51
N LEU A 130 -14.12 9.95 -7.72
CA LEU A 130 -13.39 9.09 -8.64
C LEU A 130 -13.19 7.65 -8.15
N ALA A 131 -12.95 7.46 -6.86
CA ALA A 131 -12.72 6.14 -6.28
C ALA A 131 -14.02 5.35 -6.17
N GLY A 132 -15.13 6.04 -5.89
CA GLY A 132 -16.41 5.43 -5.57
C GLY A 132 -16.53 5.05 -4.09
N PRO A 133 -17.73 4.65 -3.65
CA PRO A 133 -18.00 4.34 -2.24
C PRO A 133 -17.20 3.13 -1.77
N GLY A 134 -16.63 3.22 -0.57
CA GLY A 134 -15.92 2.10 0.08
C GLY A 134 -14.55 1.75 -0.52
N ALA A 135 -14.09 2.48 -1.54
CA ALA A 135 -12.82 2.17 -2.23
C ALA A 135 -11.60 2.87 -1.63
N ILE A 136 -11.79 3.71 -0.62
CA ILE A 136 -10.73 4.50 0.02
C ILE A 136 -10.46 3.93 1.41
N ASP A 137 -9.20 3.63 1.67
CA ASP A 137 -8.71 3.27 3.02
C ASP A 137 -8.53 4.55 3.84
N PHE A 138 -7.69 5.49 3.38
CA PHE A 138 -7.58 6.81 3.98
C PHE A 138 -7.10 7.88 3.01
N LEU A 139 -7.36 9.14 3.39
CA LEU A 139 -6.87 10.34 2.71
C LEU A 139 -6.11 11.20 3.71
N TRP A 140 -4.87 11.52 3.40
CA TRP A 140 -4.02 12.30 4.29
C TRP A 140 -3.41 13.49 3.56
N VAL A 141 -3.40 14.65 4.21
CA VAL A 141 -2.76 15.87 3.71
C VAL A 141 -1.70 16.29 4.72
N PHE A 142 -0.47 16.48 4.25
CA PHE A 142 0.63 16.89 5.11
C PHE A 142 1.36 18.10 4.52
N ASN A 143 1.73 19.02 5.42
CA ASN A 143 2.56 20.17 5.09
C ASN A 143 4.03 19.73 5.15
N SER A 144 4.64 19.46 4.00
CA SER A 144 6.09 19.28 3.93
C SER A 144 6.77 20.65 3.86
N ALA A 145 8.02 20.73 4.34
CA ALA A 145 8.80 21.96 4.51
C ALA A 145 8.92 22.84 3.25
N ASN A 146 8.68 22.28 2.06
CA ASN A 146 8.72 23.02 0.80
C ASN A 146 7.35 23.13 0.09
N TRP A 147 6.50 22.10 0.06
CA TRP A 147 5.17 22.14 -0.60
C TRP A 147 4.19 21.17 0.07
N PRO A 148 2.87 21.45 0.09
CA PRO A 148 1.89 20.49 0.58
C PRO A 148 1.84 19.26 -0.33
N VAL A 149 1.82 18.09 0.30
CA VAL A 149 1.69 16.79 -0.38
C VAL A 149 0.44 16.11 0.16
N ALA A 150 -0.27 15.41 -0.70
CA ALA A 150 -1.40 14.59 -0.32
C ALA A 150 -1.13 13.12 -0.61
N THR A 151 -1.69 12.24 0.19
CA THR A 151 -1.64 10.80 -0.01
C THR A 151 -3.05 10.23 0.01
N ALA A 152 -3.37 9.40 -0.97
CA ALA A 152 -4.57 8.59 -0.96
C ALA A 152 -4.18 7.11 -0.97
N VAL A 153 -4.78 6.31 -0.09
CA VAL A 153 -4.66 4.85 -0.12
C VAL A 153 -6.02 4.27 -0.49
N PHE A 154 -6.01 3.41 -1.51
CA PHE A 154 -7.21 2.74 -2.01
C PHE A 154 -7.27 1.30 -1.51
N ASN A 155 -8.45 0.69 -1.63
CA ASN A 155 -8.62 -0.72 -1.32
C ASN A 155 -8.01 -1.64 -2.41
N SER A 156 -7.81 -1.16 -3.64
CA SER A 156 -7.18 -1.92 -4.72
C SER A 156 -6.29 -1.11 -5.65
N THR A 157 -5.34 -1.78 -6.32
CA THR A 157 -4.44 -1.17 -7.31
C THR A 157 -5.19 -0.71 -8.55
N ILE A 158 -6.29 -1.39 -8.91
CA ILE A 158 -7.15 -1.02 -10.04
C ILE A 158 -7.80 0.36 -9.80
N VAL A 159 -8.31 0.61 -8.59
CA VAL A 159 -8.88 1.92 -8.23
C VAL A 159 -7.77 2.98 -8.23
N ALA A 160 -6.61 2.68 -7.65
CA ALA A 160 -5.47 3.59 -7.66
C ALA A 160 -5.06 3.97 -9.09
N ARG A 161 -4.93 2.99 -9.99
CA ARG A 161 -4.62 3.20 -11.40
C ARG A 161 -5.64 4.11 -12.08
N ARG A 162 -6.94 3.84 -11.92
CA ARG A 162 -8.01 4.66 -12.50
C ARG A 162 -7.94 6.12 -12.02
N VAL A 163 -7.70 6.33 -10.72
CA VAL A 163 -7.52 7.68 -10.17
C VAL A 163 -6.28 8.35 -10.76
N LEU A 164 -5.14 7.64 -10.81
CA LEU A 164 -3.89 8.15 -11.40
C LEU A 164 -4.10 8.56 -12.86
N GLU A 165 -4.66 7.70 -13.70
CA GLU A 165 -4.92 7.96 -15.12
C GLU A 165 -5.83 9.19 -15.31
N THR A 166 -6.84 9.33 -14.47
CA THR A 166 -7.72 10.51 -14.49
C THR A 166 -6.95 11.78 -14.16
N PHE A 167 -6.08 11.75 -13.15
CA PHE A 167 -5.27 12.90 -12.78
C PHE A 167 -4.20 13.24 -13.83
N GLU A 168 -3.60 12.25 -14.48
CA GLU A 168 -2.68 12.49 -15.60
C GLU A 168 -3.39 13.17 -16.78
N ASN A 169 -4.67 12.87 -17.02
CA ASN A 169 -5.48 13.62 -17.98
C ASN A 169 -5.75 15.06 -17.50
N TRP A 170 -6.08 15.25 -16.22
CA TRP A 170 -6.38 16.57 -15.67
C TRP A 170 -5.16 17.48 -15.55
N LYS A 171 -3.98 16.91 -15.34
CA LYS A 171 -2.69 17.62 -15.25
C LYS A 171 -2.39 18.48 -16.48
N ASN A 172 -2.84 18.05 -17.66
CA ASN A 172 -2.64 18.77 -18.93
C ASN A 172 -3.79 19.75 -19.27
N GLY A 173 -4.86 19.76 -18.47
CA GLY A 173 -6.01 20.63 -18.67
C GLY A 173 -5.88 22.01 -18.01
N ARG A 174 -6.76 22.93 -18.39
CA ARG A 174 -6.97 24.21 -17.68
C ARG A 174 -7.94 24.02 -16.51
N ASN A 175 -7.49 23.33 -15.46
CA ASN A 175 -8.27 23.08 -14.25
C ASN A 175 -7.37 23.20 -13.01
N PHE A 176 -7.97 23.05 -11.82
CA PHE A 176 -7.26 23.19 -10.55
C PHE A 176 -6.14 22.16 -10.31
N TYR A 177 -6.10 21.07 -11.09
CA TYR A 177 -5.09 20.00 -11.05
C TYR A 177 -3.99 20.15 -12.10
N SER A 178 -3.97 21.25 -12.86
CA SER A 178 -2.91 21.49 -13.85
C SER A 178 -1.51 21.39 -13.23
N GLY A 179 -0.64 20.59 -13.83
CA GLY A 179 0.73 20.36 -13.34
C GLY A 179 0.85 19.56 -12.03
N VAL A 180 -0.22 18.93 -11.53
CA VAL A 180 -0.12 17.99 -10.40
C VAL A 180 0.61 16.73 -10.83
N SER A 181 1.64 16.33 -10.07
CA SER A 181 2.32 15.05 -10.24
C SER A 181 1.66 14.01 -9.35
N VAL A 182 1.30 12.86 -9.92
CA VAL A 182 0.74 11.73 -9.19
C VAL A 182 1.60 10.50 -9.42
N THR A 183 2.06 9.87 -8.35
CA THR A 183 2.93 8.68 -8.44
C THR A 183 2.50 7.61 -7.46
N TYR A 184 2.72 6.34 -7.83
CA TYR A 184 2.65 5.24 -6.89
C TYR A 184 3.70 5.42 -5.77
N SER A 185 3.36 4.95 -4.59
CA SER A 185 4.24 4.95 -3.41
C SER A 185 4.01 3.68 -2.61
N SER A 186 4.99 3.28 -1.79
CA SER A 186 4.88 2.06 -0.99
C SER A 186 3.66 2.10 -0.08
N ASP A 187 2.90 1.01 -0.06
CA ASP A 187 1.74 0.87 0.81
C ASP A 187 2.18 0.90 2.29
N PRO A 188 1.32 1.35 3.22
CA PRO A 188 1.62 1.29 4.65
C PRO A 188 1.84 -0.15 5.18
N CYS A 189 1.30 -1.14 4.47
CA CYS A 189 1.47 -2.56 4.77
C CYS A 189 2.77 -3.15 4.19
N GLU A 190 3.56 -2.38 3.46
CA GLU A 190 4.89 -2.81 3.06
C GLU A 190 5.88 -2.33 4.13
N LYS A 191 6.76 -3.23 4.61
CA LYS A 191 7.94 -2.79 5.36
C LYS A 191 8.72 -1.81 4.48
N GLU A 192 9.11 -0.67 5.06
CA GLU A 192 9.96 0.27 4.36
C GLU A 192 11.23 -0.47 3.92
N LEU A 193 11.49 -0.47 2.61
CA LEU A 193 12.76 -0.94 2.10
C LEU A 193 13.80 0.01 2.71
N ALA A 194 14.50 -0.44 3.74
CA ALA A 194 15.72 0.21 4.18
C ALA A 194 16.61 0.26 2.94
N LEU A 195 16.70 1.43 2.32
CA LEU A 195 17.65 1.69 1.25
C LEU A 195 19.02 1.52 1.91
N VAL A 196 19.55 0.29 1.84
CA VAL A 196 20.97 0.05 2.06
C VAL A 196 21.64 0.83 0.95
N ARG A 197 22.04 2.06 1.25
CA ARG A 197 23.07 2.74 0.48
C ARG A 197 24.22 1.75 0.42
N GLU A 198 24.49 1.21 -0.76
CA GLU A 198 25.85 0.78 -1.07
C GLU A 198 26.72 2.03 -0.88
N SER A 199 27.28 2.14 0.33
CA SER A 199 28.36 3.07 0.60
C SER A 199 29.50 2.66 -0.31
N ARG A 200 29.64 3.42 -1.41
CA ARG A 200 30.85 3.42 -2.24
C ARG A 200 32.07 3.40 -1.33
N ALA A 201 32.97 2.48 -1.65
CA ALA A 201 34.23 2.23 -0.96
C ALA A 201 34.88 3.52 -0.45
N ASN A 202 35.05 3.62 0.87
CA ASN A 202 36.06 4.48 1.46
C ASN A 202 37.17 3.59 1.99
N MET A 203 38.22 3.45 1.18
CA MET A 203 39.57 3.22 1.68
C MET A 203 39.88 4.28 2.74
N GLY A 204 40.24 3.83 3.93
CA GLY A 204 40.57 4.73 5.03
C GLY A 204 40.67 3.98 6.36
N ARG A 205 41.61 3.03 6.44
CA ARG A 205 42.07 2.49 7.72
C ARG A 205 42.58 3.64 8.59
N GLY A 206 42.13 3.70 9.85
CA GLY A 206 42.70 4.63 10.83
C GLY A 206 41.91 4.77 12.13
N TYR A 207 41.53 3.67 12.76
CA TYR A 207 41.10 3.69 14.16
C TYR A 207 42.32 3.70 15.07
N VAL A 208 42.49 4.72 15.91
CA VAL A 208 43.19 4.59 17.20
C VAL A 208 42.35 5.25 18.29
N LYS A 209 41.92 4.43 19.24
CA LYS A 209 41.13 4.75 20.44
C LYS A 209 41.91 5.67 21.37
N ARG A 210 41.27 6.73 21.89
CA ARG A 210 41.66 7.34 23.17
C ARG A 210 41.09 6.50 24.31
N ILE A 211 41.97 6.02 25.20
CA ILE A 211 41.60 5.46 26.50
C ILE A 211 41.60 6.63 27.50
N ILE A 212 40.49 6.78 28.21
CA ILE A 212 40.35 7.67 29.36
C ILE A 212 40.95 6.97 30.58
N ARG A 213 41.92 7.62 31.23
CA ARG A 213 42.12 7.62 32.69
C ARG A 213 42.68 8.96 33.10
#